data_AF-A0A929HKS3-F1
#
_entry.id   AF-A0A929HKS3-F1
#
_cell.length_a   1.000
_cell.length_b   1.000
_cell.length_c   1.000
_cell.angle_alpha   90.00
_cell.angle_beta   90.00
_cell.angle_gamma   90.00
#
_symmetry.space_group_name_H-M   'P 1'
#
loop_
_entity.id
_entity.type
_entity.pdbx_description
1 polymer ?
#
loop_
_entity_poly.entity_id
_entity_poly.type
_entity_poly.pdbx_seq_one_letter_code
_entity_poly.pdbx_strand_id
1 'polypeptide(L)'
;MSQSKYISRQRRTINYPIAILYYMSALALGGAALAHSAGLLFLTIIGLVIFTSLLFNLRLLSKREQKLPAWIWSVAAVAVVAFFIFDYVLGTAGLVASASKYLTVLLALKLFDINGDRDHKIVYAIVFFALLASAASTVSPLFFLLLALFVLGAINGMTVFNIQRDIRRHRGSDKITEETLPPGLFNAPYFLFIVTVSIFTMVVTLALFFVLPRVGAGLFNRGPASTVATTGFTDTVEPGSSIGEL
;
A
#
# COMPACT_ATOMS: atom_id res chain seq x y z
N MET A 1 47.27 16.65 -13.07
CA MET A 1 46.31 17.74 -12.77
C MET A 1 44.94 17.56 -13.47
N SER A 2 44.52 16.33 -13.82
CA SER A 2 43.31 16.04 -14.62
C SER A 2 42.33 15.03 -13.98
N GLN A 3 42.42 14.82 -12.66
CA GLN A 3 41.54 13.89 -11.92
C GLN A 3 40.56 14.63 -10.98
N SER A 4 40.86 15.88 -10.61
CA SER A 4 40.04 16.66 -9.67
C SER A 4 38.71 17.15 -10.28
N LYS A 5 38.60 17.21 -11.62
CA LYS A 5 37.41 17.75 -12.31
C LYS A 5 36.29 16.72 -12.55
N TYR A 6 36.52 15.44 -12.23
CA TYR A 6 35.49 14.40 -12.31
C TYR A 6 34.63 14.27 -11.04
N ILE A 7 35.07 14.86 -9.92
CA ILE A 7 34.37 14.78 -8.62
C ILE A 7 33.24 15.81 -8.50
N SER A 8 33.23 16.88 -9.32
CA SER A 8 32.27 17.99 -9.19
C SER A 8 30.96 17.84 -9.98
N ARG A 9 30.72 16.69 -10.60
CA ARG A 9 29.46 16.36 -11.28
C ARG A 9 28.80 15.13 -10.69
N GLN A 10 28.89 14.97 -9.36
CA GLN A 10 28.00 14.12 -8.58
C GLN A 10 26.60 14.73 -8.64
N ARG A 11 26.00 14.60 -9.83
CA ARG A 11 24.63 14.99 -10.16
C ARG A 11 23.75 14.40 -9.10
N ARG A 12 22.84 15.22 -8.56
CA ARG A 12 21.65 14.82 -7.82
C ARG A 12 21.09 13.52 -8.39
N THR A 13 21.52 12.38 -7.87
CA THR A 13 20.91 11.11 -8.15
C THR A 13 19.63 11.13 -7.34
N ILE A 14 18.51 11.10 -8.05
CA ILE A 14 17.21 10.95 -7.40
C ILE A 14 17.30 9.64 -6.62
N ASN A 15 17.13 9.68 -5.30
CA ASN A 15 17.02 8.47 -4.50
C ASN A 15 15.68 7.79 -4.83
N TYR A 16 15.64 7.03 -5.93
CA TYR A 16 14.47 6.30 -6.40
C TYR A 16 13.73 5.52 -5.31
N PRO A 17 14.38 4.81 -4.36
CA PRO A 17 13.64 4.15 -3.29
C PRO A 17 12.83 5.14 -2.42
N ILE A 18 13.40 6.32 -2.14
CA ILE A 18 12.71 7.38 -1.39
C ILE A 18 11.56 7.94 -2.24
N ALA A 19 11.80 8.23 -3.53
CA ALA A 19 10.76 8.73 -4.43
C ALA A 19 9.56 7.77 -4.52
N ILE A 20 9.81 6.46 -4.63
CA ILE A 20 8.75 5.44 -4.68
C ILE A 20 8.00 5.39 -3.34
N LEU A 21 8.67 5.47 -2.21
CA LEU A 21 8.02 5.51 -0.89
C LEU A 21 7.05 6.69 -0.77
N TYR A 22 7.47 7.90 -1.14
CA TYR A 22 6.60 9.08 -1.05
C TYR A 22 5.47 9.05 -2.09
N TYR A 23 5.72 8.49 -3.27
CA TYR A 23 4.66 8.22 -4.24
C TYR A 23 3.60 7.26 -3.67
N MET A 24 4.02 6.15 -3.04
CA MET A 24 3.11 5.23 -2.34
C MET A 24 2.33 5.92 -1.21
N SER A 25 2.99 6.78 -0.43
CA SER A 25 2.32 7.51 0.65
C SER A 25 1.30 8.52 0.14
N ALA A 26 1.58 9.17 -0.99
CA ALA A 26 0.61 10.05 -1.64
C ALA A 26 -0.62 9.28 -2.12
N LEU A 27 -0.45 8.06 -2.64
CA LEU A 27 -1.58 7.20 -3.00
C LEU A 27 -2.41 6.82 -1.77
N ALA A 28 -1.79 6.42 -0.65
CA ALA A 28 -2.50 6.13 0.58
C ALA A 28 -3.36 7.32 1.06
N LEU A 29 -2.80 8.53 1.02
CA LEU A 29 -3.53 9.76 1.36
C LEU A 29 -4.69 10.03 0.38
N GLY A 30 -4.47 9.80 -0.92
CA GLY A 30 -5.52 9.88 -1.93
C GLY A 30 -6.65 8.87 -1.69
N GLY A 31 -6.32 7.66 -1.24
CA GLY A 31 -7.30 6.64 -0.86
C GLY A 31 -8.16 7.10 0.32
N ALA A 32 -7.53 7.63 1.37
CA ALA A 32 -8.22 8.20 2.52
C ALA A 32 -9.13 9.39 2.13
N ALA A 33 -8.69 10.22 1.17
CA ALA A 33 -9.50 11.33 0.65
C ALA A 33 -10.74 10.83 -0.11
N LEU A 34 -10.61 9.81 -0.95
CA LEU A 34 -11.72 9.26 -1.73
C LEU A 34 -12.71 8.45 -0.87
N ALA A 35 -12.25 7.88 0.25
CA ALA A 35 -13.09 7.16 1.19
C ALA A 35 -14.11 8.03 1.92
N HIS A 36 -14.00 9.38 1.84
CA HIS A 36 -14.83 10.34 2.59
C HIS A 36 -14.88 10.08 4.10
N SER A 37 -14.02 9.19 4.61
CA SER A 37 -13.91 8.86 6.02
C SER A 37 -13.19 9.97 6.77
N ALA A 38 -12.26 10.67 6.09
CA ALA A 38 -11.44 11.71 6.65
C ALA A 38 -11.93 13.11 6.28
N GLY A 39 -12.06 13.98 7.28
CA GLY A 39 -12.34 15.41 7.05
C GLY A 39 -11.17 16.14 6.38
N LEU A 40 -11.45 17.26 5.72
CA LEU A 40 -10.45 18.08 5.02
C LEU A 40 -9.25 18.44 5.92
N LEU A 41 -9.53 18.85 7.16
CA LEU A 41 -8.48 19.21 8.13
C LEU A 41 -7.53 18.05 8.45
N PHE A 42 -8.06 16.82 8.55
CA PHE A 42 -7.22 15.64 8.76
C PHE A 42 -6.29 15.42 7.56
N LEU A 43 -6.82 15.52 6.34
CA LEU A 43 -6.04 15.32 5.12
C LEU A 43 -4.95 16.38 4.95
N THR A 44 -5.23 17.64 5.26
CA THR A 44 -4.23 18.72 5.17
C THR A 44 -3.14 18.57 6.21
N ILE A 45 -3.49 18.22 7.45
CA ILE A 45 -2.51 17.96 8.52
C ILE A 45 -1.62 16.79 8.13
N ILE A 46 -2.19 15.66 7.72
CA ILE A 46 -1.41 14.48 7.33
C ILE A 46 -0.58 14.73 6.08
N GLY A 47 -1.11 15.44 5.09
CA GLY A 47 -0.36 15.89 3.91
C GLY A 47 0.84 16.75 4.29
N LEU A 48 0.68 17.68 5.23
CA LEU A 48 1.77 18.50 5.77
C LEU A 48 2.80 17.64 6.52
N VAL A 49 2.36 16.67 7.32
CA VAL A 49 3.25 15.74 8.04
C VAL A 49 4.07 14.88 7.07
N ILE A 50 3.46 14.36 6.01
CA ILE A 50 4.19 13.62 4.95
C ILE A 50 5.14 14.55 4.20
N PHE A 51 4.73 15.77 3.88
CA PHE A 51 5.57 16.74 3.17
C PHE A 51 6.76 17.22 4.02
N THR A 52 6.54 17.49 5.30
CA THR A 52 7.61 17.80 6.25
C THR A 52 8.56 16.63 6.43
N SER A 53 8.04 15.39 6.49
CA SER A 53 8.87 14.19 6.45
C SER A 53 9.70 14.12 5.16
N LEU A 54 9.13 14.44 3.99
CA LEU A 54 9.85 14.47 2.72
C LEU A 54 11.00 15.47 2.76
N LEU A 55 10.73 16.70 3.22
CA LEU A 55 11.76 17.72 3.35
C LEU A 55 12.85 17.29 4.35
N PHE A 56 12.46 16.65 5.46
CA PHE A 56 13.37 16.10 6.44
C PHE A 56 14.25 15.01 5.80
N ASN A 57 13.66 14.00 5.16
CA ASN A 57 14.42 12.92 4.51
C ASN A 57 15.25 13.38 3.31
N LEU A 58 14.84 14.43 2.58
CA LEU A 58 15.62 15.02 1.49
C LEU A 58 16.78 15.89 1.99
N ARG A 59 16.60 16.66 3.08
CA ARG A 59 17.63 17.55 3.64
C ARG A 59 18.57 16.84 4.62
N LEU A 60 18.16 15.72 5.21
CA LEU A 60 18.87 15.04 6.31
C LEU A 60 19.67 13.80 5.89
N LEU A 61 19.86 13.55 4.59
CA LEU A 61 20.86 12.59 4.11
C LEU A 61 22.31 13.04 4.35
N SER A 62 22.54 14.25 4.87
CA SER A 62 23.88 14.77 5.18
C SER A 62 24.30 14.61 6.66
N LYS A 63 23.40 14.34 7.61
CA LYS A 63 23.74 14.23 9.06
C LYS A 63 22.94 13.11 9.75
N ARG A 64 23.16 11.88 9.29
CA ARG A 64 22.40 10.68 9.68
C ARG A 64 22.89 10.05 10.99
N GLU A 65 22.83 10.78 12.11
CA GLU A 65 23.06 10.22 13.46
C GLU A 65 22.11 10.73 14.56
N GLN A 66 21.01 11.40 14.22
CA GLN A 66 19.99 11.70 15.23
C GLN A 66 19.02 10.53 15.36
N LYS A 67 19.42 9.52 16.15
CA LYS A 67 18.49 8.51 16.64
C LYS A 67 17.52 9.21 17.59
N LEU A 68 16.31 9.47 17.14
CA LEU A 68 15.24 9.87 18.05
C LEU A 68 15.15 8.82 19.16
N PRO A 69 15.08 9.23 20.43
CA PRO A 69 15.09 8.29 21.53
C PRO A 69 13.85 7.39 21.45
N ALA A 70 14.05 6.08 21.65
CA ALA A 70 13.06 5.04 21.37
C ALA A 70 11.71 5.25 22.11
N TRP A 71 11.73 5.93 23.26
CA TRP A 71 10.52 6.24 24.02
C TRP A 71 9.55 7.14 23.24
N ILE A 72 10.03 8.06 22.39
CA ILE A 72 9.17 8.93 21.58
C ILE A 72 8.37 8.09 20.58
N TRP A 73 8.99 7.10 19.96
CA TRP A 73 8.32 6.17 19.04
C TRP A 73 7.28 5.30 19.74
N SER A 74 7.60 4.79 20.93
CA SER A 74 6.65 4.02 21.73
C SER A 74 5.45 4.86 22.16
N VAL A 75 5.67 6.08 22.66
CA VAL A 75 4.58 7.00 23.03
C VAL A 75 3.74 7.37 21.82
N ALA A 76 4.37 7.66 20.67
CA ALA A 76 3.65 7.96 19.44
C ALA A 76 2.82 6.76 18.96
N ALA A 77 3.34 5.53 19.02
CA ALA A 77 2.59 4.33 18.67
C ALA A 77 1.35 4.15 19.58
N VAL A 78 1.53 4.31 20.90
CA VAL A 78 0.42 4.24 21.87
C VAL A 78 -0.61 5.34 21.60
N ALA A 79 -0.17 6.58 21.33
CA ALA A 79 -1.06 7.69 21.01
C ALA A 79 -1.88 7.44 19.73
N VAL A 80 -1.27 6.85 18.70
CA VAL A 80 -1.96 6.52 17.44
C VAL A 80 -3.00 5.40 17.64
N VAL A 81 -2.71 4.40 18.49
CA VAL A 81 -3.69 3.37 18.86
C VAL A 81 -4.83 3.97 19.69
N ALA A 82 -4.52 4.82 20.68
CA ALA A 82 -5.54 5.50 21.48
C ALA A 82 -6.43 6.38 20.61
N PHE A 83 -5.85 7.12 19.65
CA PHE A 83 -6.58 7.90 18.66
C PHE A 83 -7.53 7.03 17.83
N PHE A 84 -7.10 5.84 17.39
CA PHE A 84 -7.96 4.91 16.66
C PHE A 84 -9.14 4.41 17.50
N ILE A 85 -8.89 4.02 18.75
CA ILE A 85 -9.97 3.58 19.66
C ILE A 85 -10.95 4.73 19.89
N PHE A 86 -10.45 5.93 20.12
CA PHE A 86 -11.28 7.12 20.30
C PHE A 86 -12.11 7.44 19.04
N ASP A 87 -11.50 7.45 17.85
CA ASP A 87 -12.19 7.69 16.57
C ASP A 87 -13.22 6.60 16.27
N TYR A 88 -12.95 5.34 16.64
CA TYR A 88 -13.89 4.24 16.44
C TYR A 88 -15.08 4.28 17.40
N VAL A 89 -14.84 4.58 18.68
CA VAL A 89 -15.89 4.58 19.71
C VAL A 89 -16.78 5.82 19.62
N LEU A 90 -16.21 6.97 19.30
CA LEU A 90 -16.94 8.25 19.25
C LEU A 90 -17.30 8.69 17.84
N GLY A 91 -16.59 8.18 16.83
CA GLY A 91 -16.89 8.49 15.44
C GLY A 91 -18.14 7.77 14.97
N THR A 92 -18.81 8.39 14.00
CA THR A 92 -19.92 7.79 13.25
C THR A 92 -19.42 6.88 12.11
N ALA A 93 -18.11 6.84 11.89
CA ALA A 93 -17.48 6.04 10.85
C ALA A 93 -17.34 4.58 11.29
N GLY A 94 -17.69 3.64 10.42
CA GLY A 94 -17.51 2.20 10.70
C GLY A 94 -16.03 1.82 10.87
N LEU A 95 -15.78 0.64 11.45
CA LEU A 95 -14.43 0.11 11.77
C LEU A 95 -13.42 0.28 10.63
N VAL A 96 -13.83 -0.05 9.41
CA VAL A 96 -12.98 -0.01 8.20
C VAL A 96 -12.54 1.42 7.88
N ALA A 97 -13.47 2.39 8.01
CA ALA A 97 -13.20 3.79 7.77
C ALA A 97 -12.24 4.36 8.83
N SER A 98 -12.44 4.03 10.11
CA SER A 98 -11.49 4.40 11.18
C SER A 98 -10.12 3.75 11.00
N ALA A 99 -10.08 2.49 10.53
CA ALA A 99 -8.83 1.79 10.25
C ALA A 99 -8.04 2.48 9.11
N SER A 100 -8.72 3.00 8.08
CA SER A 100 -8.07 3.75 7.00
C SER A 100 -7.35 5.00 7.52
N LYS A 101 -8.00 5.79 8.39
CA LYS A 101 -7.39 6.97 9.04
C LYS A 101 -6.20 6.56 9.88
N TYR A 102 -6.37 5.56 10.75
CA TYR A 102 -5.33 5.04 11.62
C TYR A 102 -4.08 4.62 10.84
N LEU A 103 -4.24 3.84 9.77
CA LEU A 103 -3.13 3.38 8.94
C LEU A 103 -2.45 4.56 8.23
N THR A 104 -3.20 5.59 7.84
CA THR A 104 -2.63 6.80 7.23
C THR A 104 -1.80 7.62 8.24
N VAL A 105 -2.27 7.75 9.49
CA VAL A 105 -1.48 8.38 10.57
C VAL A 105 -0.22 7.57 10.86
N LEU A 106 -0.36 6.25 10.99
CA LEU A 106 0.73 5.34 11.26
C LEU A 106 1.78 5.39 10.13
N LEU A 107 1.35 5.48 8.88
CA LEU A 107 2.22 5.69 7.72
C LEU A 107 3.02 6.99 7.83
N ALA A 108 2.33 8.10 8.11
CA ALA A 108 2.96 9.41 8.23
C ALA A 108 4.02 9.43 9.34
N LEU A 109 3.72 8.77 10.46
CA LEU A 109 4.66 8.58 11.57
C LEU A 109 5.84 7.68 11.16
N LYS A 110 5.59 6.54 10.51
CA LYS A 110 6.64 5.60 10.08
C LYS A 110 7.61 6.22 9.09
N LEU A 111 7.18 7.19 8.29
CA LEU A 111 8.00 7.92 7.34
C LEU A 111 9.14 8.74 7.99
N PHE A 112 9.01 9.09 9.27
CA PHE A 112 10.07 9.75 10.05
C PHE A 112 11.09 8.76 10.66
N ASP A 113 10.76 7.46 10.76
CA ASP A 113 11.63 6.42 11.35
C ASP A 113 12.17 5.42 10.30
N ILE A 114 12.54 5.89 9.11
CA ILE A 114 13.06 5.01 8.07
C ILE A 114 14.55 4.77 8.32
N ASN A 115 14.87 3.71 9.06
CA ASN A 115 16.24 3.41 9.46
C ASN A 115 16.87 2.27 8.65
N GLY A 116 16.08 1.34 8.09
CA GLY A 116 16.61 0.19 7.34
C GLY A 116 15.76 -0.35 6.19
N ASP A 117 16.33 -1.32 5.47
CA ASP A 117 15.68 -2.02 4.34
C ASP A 117 14.38 -2.73 4.74
N ARG A 118 14.28 -3.19 6.00
CA ARG A 118 13.06 -3.81 6.54
C ARG A 118 11.92 -2.80 6.68
N ASP A 119 12.23 -1.55 6.99
CA ASP A 119 11.22 -0.50 7.17
C ASP A 119 10.50 -0.16 5.88
N HIS A 120 11.18 -0.27 4.74
CA HIS A 120 10.58 -0.05 3.43
C HIS A 120 9.42 -1.02 3.20
N LYS A 121 9.61 -2.31 3.48
CA LYS A 121 8.55 -3.33 3.36
C LYS A 121 7.38 -3.06 4.29
N ILE A 122 7.67 -2.60 5.51
CA ILE A 122 6.63 -2.22 6.48
C ILE A 122 5.81 -1.05 5.93
N VAL A 123 6.46 -0.03 5.35
CA VAL A 123 5.77 1.10 4.70
C VAL A 123 4.89 0.62 3.55
N TYR A 124 5.39 -0.25 2.66
CA TYR A 124 4.55 -0.82 1.58
C TYR A 124 3.36 -1.61 2.12
N ALA A 125 3.53 -2.38 3.19
CA ALA A 125 2.44 -3.11 3.84
C ALA A 125 1.40 -2.15 4.44
N ILE A 126 1.84 -1.08 5.12
CA ILE A 126 0.93 -0.07 5.68
C ILE A 126 0.14 0.61 4.56
N VAL A 127 0.80 1.02 3.46
CA VAL A 127 0.12 1.62 2.30
C VAL A 127 -0.89 0.64 1.70
N PHE A 128 -0.51 -0.63 1.52
CA PHE A 128 -1.41 -1.66 1.02
C PHE A 128 -2.66 -1.80 1.89
N PHE A 129 -2.50 -1.95 3.21
CA PHE A 129 -3.64 -2.07 4.12
C PHE A 129 -4.46 -0.78 4.21
N ALA A 130 -3.83 0.40 4.13
CA ALA A 130 -4.52 1.68 4.13
C ALA A 130 -5.42 1.81 2.90
N LEU A 131 -4.91 1.41 1.72
CA LEU A 131 -5.69 1.37 0.49
C LEU A 131 -6.74 0.28 0.52
N LEU A 132 -6.47 -0.89 1.08
CA LEU A 132 -7.47 -1.96 1.21
C LEU A 132 -8.63 -1.51 2.11
N ALA A 133 -8.33 -0.87 3.23
CA ALA A 133 -9.33 -0.29 4.12
C ALA A 133 -10.12 0.82 3.41
N SER A 134 -9.42 1.73 2.72
CA SER A 134 -10.07 2.79 1.95
C SER A 134 -10.98 2.21 0.85
N ALA A 135 -10.55 1.16 0.16
CA ALA A 135 -11.31 0.48 -0.89
C ALA A 135 -12.63 -0.07 -0.36
N ALA A 136 -12.55 -0.73 0.81
CA ALA A 136 -13.72 -1.33 1.44
C ALA A 136 -14.74 -0.29 1.96
N SER A 137 -14.34 0.98 2.10
CA SER A 137 -15.24 2.08 2.46
C SER A 137 -15.54 3.05 1.31
N THR A 138 -15.07 2.79 0.09
CA THR A 138 -15.19 3.72 -1.07
C THR A 138 -16.07 3.13 -2.17
N VAL A 139 -16.95 3.95 -2.74
CA VAL A 139 -17.78 3.60 -3.91
C VAL A 139 -17.34 4.34 -5.19
N SER A 140 -16.34 5.23 -5.08
CA SER A 140 -15.86 6.04 -6.20
C SER A 140 -15.12 5.22 -7.27
N PRO A 141 -15.47 5.33 -8.56
CA PRO A 141 -14.72 4.70 -9.66
C PRO A 141 -13.26 5.15 -9.75
N LEU A 142 -12.94 6.37 -9.29
CA LEU A 142 -11.56 6.89 -9.25
C LEU A 142 -10.67 6.04 -8.34
N PHE A 143 -11.25 5.30 -7.39
CA PHE A 143 -10.51 4.39 -6.54
C PHE A 143 -9.83 3.27 -7.35
N PHE A 144 -10.44 2.82 -8.46
CA PHE A 144 -9.84 1.83 -9.35
C PHE A 144 -8.54 2.35 -9.97
N LEU A 145 -8.53 3.59 -10.45
CA LEU A 145 -7.31 4.23 -10.98
C LEU A 145 -6.22 4.31 -9.91
N LEU A 146 -6.61 4.67 -8.68
CA LEU A 146 -5.69 4.76 -7.55
C LEU A 146 -5.07 3.39 -7.21
N LEU A 147 -5.88 2.33 -7.20
CA LEU A 147 -5.41 0.95 -7.00
C LEU A 147 -4.46 0.51 -8.12
N ALA A 148 -4.77 0.84 -9.37
CA ALA A 148 -3.91 0.55 -10.52
C ALA A 148 -2.53 1.24 -10.38
N LEU A 149 -2.53 2.53 -10.03
CA LEU A 149 -1.31 3.29 -9.73
C LEU A 149 -0.51 2.68 -8.57
N PHE A 150 -1.20 2.22 -7.53
CA PHE A 150 -0.56 1.52 -6.41
C PHE A 150 0.12 0.23 -6.87
N VAL A 151 -0.57 -0.62 -7.65
CA VAL A 151 -0.01 -1.87 -8.17
C VAL A 151 1.24 -1.59 -9.02
N LEU A 152 1.18 -0.59 -9.92
CA LEU A 152 2.34 -0.19 -10.72
C LEU A 152 3.52 0.21 -9.84
N GLY A 153 3.30 1.07 -8.85
CA GLY A 153 4.39 1.49 -7.99
C GLY A 153 4.89 0.39 -7.05
N ALA A 154 4.04 -0.54 -6.63
CA ALA A 154 4.44 -1.72 -5.85
C ALA A 154 5.34 -2.64 -6.68
N ILE A 155 5.00 -2.90 -7.95
CA ILE A 155 5.84 -3.69 -8.88
C ILE A 155 7.21 -3.02 -9.07
N ASN A 156 7.21 -1.70 -9.32
CA ASN A 156 8.45 -0.93 -9.50
C ASN A 156 9.30 -0.94 -8.22
N GLY A 157 8.70 -0.69 -7.05
CA GLY A 157 9.37 -0.71 -5.76
C GLY A 157 9.96 -2.08 -5.43
N MET A 158 9.21 -3.15 -5.69
CA MET A 158 9.68 -4.52 -5.46
C MET A 158 10.81 -4.91 -6.42
N THR A 159 10.74 -4.47 -7.69
CA THR A 159 11.81 -4.67 -8.67
C THR A 159 13.11 -4.00 -8.19
N VAL A 160 13.04 -2.72 -7.80
CA VAL A 160 14.20 -1.99 -7.25
C VAL A 160 14.75 -2.67 -6.01
N PHE A 161 13.88 -3.09 -5.09
CA PHE A 161 14.27 -3.77 -3.86
C PHE A 161 14.97 -5.12 -4.12
N ASN A 162 14.45 -5.91 -5.06
CA ASN A 162 15.03 -7.20 -5.43
C ASN A 162 16.42 -7.02 -6.03
N ILE A 163 16.59 -6.07 -6.95
CA ILE A 163 17.90 -5.76 -7.54
C ILE A 163 18.91 -5.34 -6.47
N GLN A 164 18.50 -4.44 -5.57
CA GLN A 164 19.34 -4.01 -4.44
C GLN A 164 19.72 -5.20 -3.53
N ARG A 165 18.77 -6.09 -3.25
CA ARG A 165 19.01 -7.30 -2.46
C ARG A 165 20.01 -8.23 -3.15
N ASP A 166 19.89 -8.42 -4.45
CA ASP A 166 20.78 -9.31 -5.20
C ASP A 166 22.18 -8.73 -5.28
N ILE A 167 22.33 -7.42 -5.48
CA ILE A 167 23.66 -6.77 -5.45
C ILE A 167 24.32 -6.92 -4.08
N ARG A 168 23.60 -6.73 -2.98
CA ARG A 168 24.13 -6.95 -1.61
C ARG A 168 24.61 -8.39 -1.43
N ARG A 169 23.83 -9.37 -1.90
CA ARG A 169 24.18 -10.79 -1.82
C ARG A 169 25.43 -11.15 -2.60
N HIS A 170 25.58 -10.61 -3.81
CA HIS A 170 26.73 -10.92 -4.67
C HIS A 170 28.01 -10.19 -4.25
N ARG A 171 27.91 -8.98 -3.69
CA ARG A 171 29.07 -8.17 -3.32
C ARG A 171 29.48 -8.27 -1.84
N GLY A 172 28.74 -9.00 -1.01
CA GLY A 172 29.07 -9.22 0.41
C GLY A 172 29.11 -7.94 1.27
N SER A 173 28.57 -6.83 0.78
CA SER A 173 28.53 -5.54 1.49
C SER A 173 27.10 -5.23 1.91
N ASP A 174 26.90 -5.01 3.20
CA ASP A 174 25.61 -4.58 3.77
C ASP A 174 25.23 -3.15 3.37
N LYS A 175 26.22 -2.35 2.94
CA LYS A 175 26.00 -0.97 2.48
C LYS A 175 26.04 -0.90 0.96
N ILE A 176 24.91 -0.53 0.37
CA ILE A 176 24.85 -0.11 -1.03
C ILE A 176 25.30 1.36 -1.08
N THR A 177 26.51 1.60 -1.57
CA THR A 177 27.04 2.92 -1.87
C THR A 177 26.94 3.14 -3.38
N GLU A 178 26.93 4.39 -3.87
CA GLU A 178 26.95 4.66 -5.32
C GLU A 178 28.11 3.94 -6.04
N GLU A 179 29.26 3.74 -5.38
CA GLU A 179 30.38 2.94 -5.91
C GLU A 179 30.08 1.44 -6.07
N THR A 180 29.15 0.88 -5.27
CA THR A 180 28.81 -0.54 -5.34
C THR A 180 27.70 -0.85 -6.34
N LEU A 181 27.07 0.18 -6.93
CA LEU A 181 26.07 0.04 -7.97
C LEU A 181 26.74 0.13 -9.36
N PRO A 182 26.35 -0.72 -10.33
CA PRO A 182 26.76 -0.54 -11.71
C PRO A 182 26.37 0.87 -12.20
N PRO A 183 27.27 1.61 -12.85
CA PRO A 183 26.98 2.95 -13.33
C PRO A 183 25.78 2.92 -14.27
N GLY A 184 24.74 3.64 -13.89
CA GLY A 184 23.52 3.79 -14.68
C GLY A 184 22.40 2.78 -14.46
N LEU A 185 22.53 1.87 -13.48
CA LEU A 185 21.49 0.88 -13.17
C LEU A 185 20.16 1.51 -12.75
N PHE A 186 20.19 2.68 -12.11
CA PHE A 186 18.99 3.45 -11.76
C PHE A 186 18.96 4.78 -12.50
N ASN A 187 19.13 4.76 -13.82
CA ASN A 187 18.92 5.96 -14.65
C ASN A 187 17.44 6.12 -15.02
N ALA A 188 17.02 7.35 -15.35
CA ALA A 188 15.68 7.65 -15.85
C ALA A 188 15.19 6.72 -16.97
N PRO A 189 15.97 6.40 -18.03
CA PRO A 189 15.56 5.44 -19.06
C PRO A 189 15.29 4.03 -18.53
N TYR A 190 16.05 3.56 -17.54
CA TYR A 190 15.82 2.25 -16.92
C TYR A 190 14.50 2.24 -16.15
N PHE A 191 14.23 3.28 -15.39
CA PHE A 191 12.96 3.42 -14.67
C PHE A 191 11.78 3.52 -15.64
N LEU A 192 11.92 4.30 -16.72
CA LEU A 192 10.91 4.40 -17.77
C LEU A 192 10.62 3.02 -18.38
N PHE A 193 11.66 2.23 -18.66
CA PHE A 193 11.49 0.87 -19.16
C PHE A 193 10.70 -0.02 -18.18
N ILE A 194 11.04 -0.05 -16.89
CA ILE A 194 10.27 -0.84 -15.90
C ILE A 194 8.82 -0.36 -15.83
N VAL A 195 8.58 0.95 -15.83
CA VAL A 195 7.22 1.52 -15.81
C VAL A 195 6.44 1.08 -17.05
N THR A 196 7.03 1.18 -18.24
CA THR A 196 6.40 0.74 -19.50
C THR A 196 6.06 -0.74 -19.47
N VAL A 197 7.00 -1.59 -19.04
CA VAL A 197 6.76 -3.05 -18.91
C VAL A 197 5.65 -3.33 -17.89
N SER A 198 5.64 -2.62 -16.77
CA SER A 198 4.61 -2.79 -15.72
C SER A 198 3.22 -2.37 -16.22
N ILE A 199 3.12 -1.29 -16.99
CA ILE A 199 1.87 -0.87 -17.62
C ILE A 199 1.42 -1.91 -18.65
N PHE A 200 2.34 -2.39 -19.48
CA PHE A 200 2.04 -3.40 -20.47
C PHE A 200 1.51 -4.69 -19.84
N THR A 201 2.17 -5.22 -18.80
CA THR A 201 1.71 -6.42 -18.09
C THR A 201 0.36 -6.19 -17.42
N MET A 202 0.12 -5.01 -16.86
CA MET A 202 -1.19 -4.65 -16.27
C MET A 202 -2.30 -4.63 -17.32
N VAL A 203 -2.06 -4.03 -18.50
CA VAL A 203 -3.02 -3.99 -19.61
C VAL A 203 -3.30 -5.40 -20.12
N VAL A 204 -2.27 -6.22 -20.32
CA VAL A 204 -2.43 -7.62 -20.73
C VAL A 204 -3.24 -8.40 -19.69
N THR A 205 -2.95 -8.24 -18.39
CA THR A 205 -3.70 -8.89 -17.31
C THR A 205 -5.16 -8.47 -17.31
N LEU A 206 -5.45 -7.18 -17.50
CA LEU A 206 -6.81 -6.66 -17.57
C LEU A 206 -7.54 -7.19 -18.81
N ALA A 207 -6.87 -7.21 -19.97
CA ALA A 207 -7.43 -7.79 -21.19
C ALA A 207 -7.74 -9.27 -21.00
N LEU A 208 -6.83 -10.04 -20.39
CA LEU A 208 -7.06 -11.45 -20.06
C LEU A 208 -8.24 -11.63 -19.11
N PHE A 209 -8.44 -10.74 -18.15
CA PHE A 209 -9.60 -10.79 -17.23
C PHE A 209 -10.94 -10.64 -17.97
N PHE A 210 -10.99 -9.85 -19.04
CA PHE A 210 -12.19 -9.70 -19.88
C PHE A 210 -12.34 -10.80 -20.93
N VAL A 211 -11.23 -11.24 -21.53
CA VAL A 211 -11.21 -12.26 -22.61
C VAL A 211 -11.44 -13.65 -22.05
N LEU A 212 -10.85 -13.98 -20.90
CA LEU A 212 -11.10 -15.26 -20.24
C LEU A 212 -12.51 -15.18 -19.63
N PRO A 213 -13.48 -15.99 -20.10
CA PRO A 213 -14.77 -16.08 -19.43
C PRO A 213 -14.48 -16.52 -18.00
N ARG A 214 -14.72 -15.63 -17.04
CA ARG A 214 -14.45 -15.87 -15.61
C ARG A 214 -15.13 -17.19 -15.23
N VAL A 215 -14.35 -18.27 -15.18
CA VAL A 215 -14.81 -19.64 -14.95
C VAL A 215 -15.47 -19.69 -13.59
N GLY A 216 -16.80 -19.54 -13.61
CA GLY A 216 -17.64 -19.29 -12.45
C GLY A 216 -19.11 -19.13 -12.85
N ALA A 217 -19.39 -18.81 -14.12
CA ALA A 217 -20.73 -18.90 -14.70
C ALA A 217 -20.69 -19.67 -16.03
N GLY A 218 -20.80 -21.01 -15.97
CA GLY A 218 -21.44 -21.77 -17.04
C GLY A 218 -20.60 -22.54 -18.08
N LEU A 219 -19.28 -22.73 -17.95
CA LEU A 219 -18.55 -23.60 -18.91
C LEU A 219 -18.67 -25.11 -18.64
N PHE A 220 -19.16 -25.50 -17.45
CA PHE A 220 -19.52 -26.88 -17.10
C PHE A 220 -21.03 -27.11 -16.96
N ASN A 221 -21.89 -26.20 -17.44
CA ASN A 221 -23.32 -26.51 -17.59
C ASN A 221 -23.58 -27.13 -18.98
N ARG A 222 -23.06 -28.35 -19.20
CA ARG A 222 -23.48 -29.20 -20.31
C ARG A 222 -24.21 -30.42 -19.73
N GLY A 223 -25.50 -30.24 -19.52
CA GLY A 223 -26.45 -31.32 -19.32
C GLY A 223 -27.87 -30.79 -19.16
N PRO A 224 -28.72 -30.83 -20.20
CA PRO A 224 -30.16 -30.75 -20.00
C PRO A 224 -30.60 -32.12 -19.45
N ALA A 225 -30.55 -32.28 -18.13
CA ALA A 225 -31.18 -33.40 -17.45
C ALA A 225 -32.06 -32.83 -16.33
N SER A 226 -33.33 -32.70 -16.66
CA SER A 226 -34.45 -32.67 -15.74
C SER A 226 -34.28 -33.67 -14.59
N THR A 227 -33.92 -33.20 -13.40
CA THR A 227 -34.26 -33.89 -12.14
C THR A 227 -34.48 -32.85 -11.05
N VAL A 228 -35.72 -32.37 -10.99
CA VAL A 228 -36.50 -32.14 -9.76
C VAL A 228 -35.67 -32.13 -8.47
N ALA A 229 -35.42 -30.93 -7.95
CA ALA A 229 -35.07 -30.75 -6.54
C ALA A 229 -36.32 -31.02 -5.70
N THR A 230 -36.45 -32.23 -5.16
CA THR A 230 -37.45 -32.55 -4.13
C THR A 230 -36.88 -33.57 -3.16
N THR A 231 -36.24 -33.06 -2.11
CA THR A 231 -36.14 -33.70 -0.79
C THR A 231 -36.16 -32.51 0.19
N GLY A 232 -37.25 -32.13 0.86
CA GLY A 232 -38.29 -32.96 1.44
C GLY A 232 -38.01 -33.23 2.91
N PHE A 233 -37.67 -32.20 3.70
CA PHE A 233 -37.82 -32.20 5.16
C PHE A 233 -38.21 -30.80 5.61
N THR A 234 -39.52 -30.62 5.78
CA THR A 234 -40.15 -29.49 6.44
C THR A 234 -40.19 -29.77 7.93
N ASP A 235 -39.35 -29.10 8.72
CA ASP A 235 -39.45 -29.08 10.18
C ASP A 235 -40.51 -28.05 10.62
N THR A 236 -41.77 -28.35 10.37
CA THR A 236 -42.87 -27.77 11.17
C THR A 236 -43.46 -28.90 12.00
N VAL A 237 -42.97 -28.99 13.24
CA VAL A 237 -43.59 -29.80 14.28
C VAL A 237 -44.78 -28.99 14.79
N GLU A 238 -45.99 -29.41 14.42
CA GLU A 238 -47.24 -28.88 14.96
C GLU A 238 -47.52 -29.61 16.29
N PRO A 239 -47.39 -28.96 17.46
CA PRO A 239 -47.68 -29.60 18.73
C PRO A 239 -49.19 -29.81 18.82
N GLY A 240 -49.60 -31.08 18.99
CA GLY A 240 -51.00 -31.48 19.04
C GLY A 240 -51.83 -30.66 20.03
N SER A 241 -52.70 -29.81 19.51
CA SER A 241 -53.88 -29.33 20.21
C SER A 241 -54.99 -30.37 20.06
N SER A 242 -54.83 -31.52 20.72
CA SER A 242 -55.97 -32.41 20.97
C SER A 242 -56.83 -31.79 22.07
N ILE A 243 -57.73 -30.90 21.66
CA ILE A 243 -58.92 -30.57 22.41
C ILE A 243 -59.97 -31.60 22.02
N GLY A 244 -60.15 -32.63 22.86
CA GLY A 244 -61.44 -33.31 23.04
C GLY A 244 -61.76 -33.12 24.51
N GLU A 245 -62.72 -32.29 24.89
CA GLU A 245 -64.15 -32.65 24.91
C GLU A 245 -64.34 -34.12 25.33
N LEU A 246 -64.38 -34.34 26.65
CA LEU A 246 -65.58 -34.72 27.41
C LEU A 246 -65.40 -34.33 28.89
#